data_AF-A0A5P1X0V9-F1
#
_entry.id   AF-A0A5P1X0V9-F1
#
_cell.length_a   1.000
_cell.length_b   1.000
_cell.length_c   1.000
_cell.angle_alpha   90.00
_cell.angle_beta   90.00
_cell.angle_gamma   90.00
#
_symmetry.space_group_name_H-M   'P 1'
#
loop_
_entity.id
_entity.type
_entity.pdbx_description
1 polymer ?
#
loop_
_entity_poly.entity_id
_entity_poly.type
_entity_poly.pdbx_seq_one_letter_code
_entity_poly.pdbx_strand_id
1 'polypeptide(L)' 'MNRTFKTAKVQLLMVGEGHDTGINRSFSHVDENATDDQIQKLGALLETITSDKFENATVTSSYRVDKK' A
#
# COMPACT_ATOMS: atom_id res chain seq x y z
N MET A 1 8.42 26.30 11.75
CA MET A 1 7.34 25.42 11.28
C MET A 1 8.01 24.30 10.49
N ASN A 2 8.31 23.17 11.14
CA ASN A 2 8.95 22.03 10.46
C ASN A 2 7.87 21.30 9.67
N ARG A 3 7.94 21.36 8.34
CA ARG A 3 7.12 20.49 7.47
C ARG A 3 7.74 19.10 7.49
N THR A 4 7.28 18.26 8.41
CA THR A 4 7.59 16.82 8.37
C THR A 4 6.83 16.23 7.19
N PHE A 5 7.50 16.06 6.04
CA PHE A 5 6.93 15.28 4.95
C PHE A 5 7.04 13.80 5.33
N LYS A 6 5.92 13.25 5.80
CA LYS A 6 5.78 11.84 6.12
C LYS A 6 4.99 11.19 5.00
N THR A 7 5.65 10.33 4.25
CA THR A 7 5.05 9.66 3.09
C THR A 7 4.95 8.18 3.40
N ALA A 8 3.73 7.64 3.32
CA ALA A 8 3.52 6.19 3.36
C ALA A 8 3.43 5.66 1.93
N LYS A 9 4.10 4.53 1.70
CA LYS A 9 4.00 3.74 0.47
C LYS A 9 3.36 2.42 0.83
N VAL A 10 2.31 2.04 0.12
CA VAL A 10 1.65 0.74 0.29
C VAL A 10 1.92 -0.09 -0.95
N GLN A 11 2.34 -1.34 -0.76
CA GLN A 11 2.52 -2.31 -1.84
C GLN A 11 1.61 -3.50 -1.57
N LEU A 12 0.64 -3.71 -2.45
CA LEU A 12 -0.28 -4.84 -2.39
C LEU A 12 0.22 -5.91 -3.36
N LEU A 13 0.48 -7.11 -2.85
CA LEU A 13 0.77 -8.30 -3.64
C LEU A 13 -0.54 -8.97 -4.01
N MET A 14 -0.78 -9.13 -5.31
CA MET A 14 -1.95 -9.84 -5.81
C MET A 14 -1.54 -10.99 -6.72
N VAL A 15 -2.19 -12.15 -6.61
CA VAL A 15 -1.87 -13.38 -7.35
C VAL A 15 -3.15 -13.87 -8.03
N GLY A 16 -3.09 -14.17 -9.32
CA GLY A 16 -4.24 -14.61 -10.09
C GLY A 16 -3.83 -15.32 -11.37
N GLU A 17 -4.81 -15.74 -12.16
CA GLU A 17 -4.56 -16.45 -13.42
C GLU A 17 -3.77 -15.54 -14.39
N GLY A 18 -2.56 -15.97 -14.79
CA GLY A 18 -1.63 -15.15 -15.58
C GLY A 18 -0.67 -14.28 -14.75
N HIS A 19 -0.83 -14.27 -13.42
CA HIS A 19 0.01 -13.59 -12.44
C HIS A 19 0.45 -14.56 -11.33
N ASP A 20 0.90 -15.77 -11.71
CA ASP A 20 1.27 -16.85 -10.77
C ASP A 20 2.41 -16.48 -9.82
N THR A 21 3.29 -15.56 -10.24
CA THR A 21 4.39 -15.03 -9.41
C THR A 21 3.99 -13.81 -8.58
N GLY A 22 2.76 -13.34 -8.74
CA GLY A 22 2.19 -12.17 -8.08
C GLY A 22 2.59 -10.85 -8.73
N ILE A 23 1.63 -9.93 -8.79
CA ILE A 23 1.82 -8.54 -9.21
C ILE A 23 1.80 -7.61 -8.00
N ASN A 24 2.81 -6.73 -7.92
CA ASN A 24 2.86 -5.71 -6.90
C ASN A 24 2.19 -4.41 -7.37
N ARG A 25 1.06 -4.06 -6.77
CA ARG A 25 0.39 -2.76 -6.95
C ARG A 25 0.92 -1.79 -5.90
N SER A 26 1.71 -0.81 -6.34
CA SER A 26 2.34 0.17 -5.46
C SER A 26 1.56 1.49 -5.45
N PHE A 27 1.13 1.93 -4.27
CA PHE A 27 0.51 3.22 -4.02
C PHE A 27 1.51 4.11 -3.30
N SER A 28 1.87 5.22 -3.94
CA SER A 28 2.76 6.23 -3.37
C SER A 28 1.92 7.41 -2.89
N HIS A 29 2.34 8.06 -1.80
CA HIS A 29 1.61 9.18 -1.17
C HIS A 29 0.32 8.76 -0.45
N VAL A 30 0.35 7.60 0.21
CA VAL A 30 -0.73 7.20 1.12
C VAL A 30 -0.71 8.10 2.34
N ASP A 31 -1.89 8.48 2.82
CA ASP A 31 -2.05 9.29 4.03
C ASP A 31 -1.39 8.58 5.22
N GLU A 32 -0.76 9.33 6.11
CA GLU A 32 -0.06 8.76 7.26
C GLU A 32 -0.99 8.09 8.27
N ASN A 33 -2.28 8.44 8.24
CA ASN A 33 -3.31 7.90 9.11
C ASN A 33 -4.06 6.74 8.44
N ALA A 34 -3.64 6.30 7.25
CA ALA A 34 -4.20 5.13 6.61
C ALA A 34 -4.03 3.93 7.54
N THR A 35 -5.16 3.37 7.98
CA THR A 35 -5.16 2.24 8.90
C THR A 35 -5.00 0.94 8.14
N ASP A 36 -4.50 -0.08 8.85
CA ASP A 36 -4.40 -1.43 8.29
C ASP A 36 -5.76 -1.93 7.76
N ASP A 37 -6.87 -1.61 8.44
CA ASP A 37 -8.23 -1.94 8.00
C ASP A 37 -8.58 -1.31 6.64
N GLN A 38 -8.19 -0.06 6.41
CA GLN A 38 -8.40 0.60 5.10
C GLN A 38 -7.56 -0.04 4.00
N ILE A 39 -6.35 -0.47 4.31
CA ILE A 39 -5.44 -1.14 3.37
C ILE A 39 -5.96 -2.55 3.03
N GLN A 40 -6.45 -3.28 4.03
CA GLN A 40 -7.10 -4.58 3.84
C GLN A 40 -8.38 -4.46 3.01
N LYS A 41 -9.21 -3.45 3.29
CA LYS A 41 -10.40 -3.14 2.48
C LYS A 41 -10.04 -2.82 1.04
N LEU A 42 -8.96 -2.07 0.81
CA LEU A 42 -8.47 -1.79 -0.55
C LEU A 42 -8.05 -3.09 -1.25
N GLY A 43 -7.29 -3.97 -0.58
CA GLY A 43 -6.93 -5.29 -1.10
C GLY A 43 -8.15 -6.11 -1.49
N ALA A 44 -9.12 -6.25 -0.58
CA ALA A 44 -10.38 -6.96 -0.84
C ALA A 44 -11.17 -6.34 -2.00
N LEU A 45 -11.22 -5.02 -2.11
CA LEU A 45 -11.89 -4.33 -3.21
C LEU A 45 -11.20 -4.65 -4.54
N LEU A 46 -9.87 -4.69 -4.57
CA LEU A 46 -9.11 -5.12 -5.73
C LEU A 46 -9.42 -6.58 -6.09
N GLU A 47 -9.59 -7.48 -5.12
CA GLU A 47 -10.04 -8.86 -5.41
C GLU A 47 -11.43 -8.95 -6.05
N THR A 48 -12.30 -7.95 -5.81
CA THR A 48 -13.65 -7.95 -6.40
C THR A 48 -13.68 -7.43 -7.83
N ILE A 49 -12.78 -6.49 -8.16
CA ILE A 49 -12.74 -5.85 -9.48
C ILE A 49 -11.67 -6.45 -10.40
N THR A 50 -10.75 -7.22 -9.84
CA THR A 50 -9.75 -8.01 -10.56
C THR A 50 -10.03 -9.49 -10.33
N SER A 51 -9.64 -10.36 -11.25
CA SER A 51 -9.69 -11.81 -11.03
C SER A 51 -8.52 -12.31 -10.15
N ASP A 52 -7.76 -11.38 -9.54
CA ASP A 52 -6.62 -11.67 -8.70
C ASP A 52 -7.03 -11.76 -7.22
N LYS A 53 -6.27 -12.51 -6.44
CA LYS A 53 -6.36 -12.65 -4.99
C LYS A 53 -5.33 -11.78 -4.31
N PHE A 54 -5.75 -11.10 -3.25
CA PHE A 54 -4.91 -10.28 -2.41
C PHE A 54 -4.21 -11.17 -1.40
N GLU A 55 -2.88 -11.23 -1.50
CA GLU A 55 -2.05 -12.07 -0.62
C GLU A 55 -1.53 -11.26 0.57
N ASN A 56 -0.95 -10.08 0.30
CA ASN A 56 -0.26 -9.34 1.35
C ASN A 56 -0.16 -7.83 1.04
N ALA A 57 -0.08 -7.02 2.10
CA ALA A 57 0.19 -5.59 2.04
C ALA A 57 1.48 -5.26 2.80
N THR A 58 2.43 -4.61 2.12
CA THR A 58 3.61 -4.03 2.75
C THR A 58 3.44 -2.52 2.85
N VAL A 59 3.52 -1.97 4.07
CA VAL A 59 3.45 -0.53 4.33
C VAL A 59 4.82 -0.01 4.71
N THR A 60 5.33 0.95 3.96
CA THR A 60 6.61 1.63 4.24
C THR A 60 6.36 3.08 4.56
N SER A 61 6.63 3.48 5.79
CA SER A 61 6.49 4.88 6.24
C SER A 61 7.86 5.55 6.31
N SER A 62 8.05 6.62 5.53
CA SER A 62 9.27 7.42 5.54
C SER A 62 9.06 8.74 6.26
N TYR A 63 9.99 9.08 7.16
CA TYR A 63 9.98 10.33 7.92
C TYR A 63 11.20 11.16 7.53
N ARG A 64 10.99 12.35 6.95
CA ARG A 64 12.06 13.35 6.85
C ARG A 64 12.02 14.25 8.09
N VAL A 65 13.04 14.10 8.93
CA VAL A 65 13.29 15.02 10.05
C VAL A 65 14.29 16.06 9.57
N ASP A 66 13.85 17.30 9.38
CA ASP A 66 14.76 18.44 9.19
C ASP A 66 15.57 18.62 10.48
N LYS A 67 16.87 18.28 10.44
CA LYS A 67 17.81 18.58 11.51
C LYS A 67 18.06 20.09 11.53
N LYS A 68 17.75 20.70 12.66
CA LYS A 68 17.97 22.11 12.95
C LYS A 68 19.45 22.42 13.18
#